data_AF-U9WB79-F1
#
_entry.id   AF-U9WB79-F1
#
_cell.length_a   1.000
_cell.length_b   1.000
_cell.length_c   1.000
_cell.angle_alpha   90.00
_cell.angle_beta   90.00
_cell.angle_gamma   90.00
#
_symmetry.space_group_name_H-M   'P 1'
#
loop_
_entity.id
_entity.type
_entity.pdbx_description
1 polymer ?
#
loop_
_entity_poly.entity_id
_entity_poly.type
_entity_poly.pdbx_seq_one_letter_code
_entity_poly.pdbx_strand_id
1 'polypeptide(L)'
;MEKKKTIAQIGIEILKEAESPMTAAEITQIIQAKNLYTSNAKSPRQIVRSAIERWCDSEGKKRTVSSAWFTKLPDKRYELKQEVS
;
A
#
# COMPACT_ATOMS: atom_id res chain seq x y z
N MET A 1 -20.39 -2.79 12.62
CA MET A 1 -19.17 -1.99 12.92
C MET A 1 -18.33 -1.93 11.66
N GLU A 2 -18.33 -0.79 10.97
CA GLU A 2 -17.43 -0.57 9.83
C GLU A 2 -15.99 -0.52 10.35
N LYS A 3 -15.19 -1.54 10.07
CA LYS A 3 -13.76 -1.52 10.39
C LYS A 3 -13.13 -0.42 9.52
N LYS A 4 -12.57 0.62 10.15
CA LYS A 4 -11.78 1.63 9.44
C LYS A 4 -10.68 0.91 8.65
N LYS A 5 -10.72 1.03 7.32
CA LYS A 5 -9.71 0.43 6.45
C LYS A 5 -8.35 1.03 6.78
N THR A 6 -7.33 0.18 6.91
CA THR A 6 -5.95 0.62 7.07
C THR A 6 -5.39 1.13 5.74
N ILE A 7 -4.32 1.94 5.79
CA ILE A 7 -3.67 2.45 4.57
C ILE A 7 -3.18 1.32 3.66
N ALA A 8 -2.74 0.19 4.24
CA ALA A 8 -2.37 -0.99 3.48
C ALA A 8 -3.58 -1.56 2.73
N GLN A 9 -4.71 -1.76 3.41
CA GLN A 9 -5.96 -2.24 2.77
C GLN A 9 -6.46 -1.31 1.68
N ILE A 10 -6.39 0.01 1.91
CA ILE A 10 -6.75 0.99 0.88
C ILE A 10 -5.78 0.88 -0.32
N GLY A 11 -4.48 0.73 -0.07
CA GLY A 11 -3.49 0.49 -1.11
C GLY A 11 -3.74 -0.79 -1.91
N ILE A 12 -4.22 -1.85 -1.26
CA ILE A 12 -4.63 -3.11 -1.92
C ILE A 12 -5.83 -2.86 -2.83
N GLU A 13 -6.86 -2.16 -2.35
CA GLU A 13 -8.03 -1.85 -3.17
C GLU A 13 -7.68 -1.02 -4.40
N ILE A 14 -6.81 -0.01 -4.22
CA ILE A 14 -6.36 0.86 -5.32
C ILE A 14 -5.57 0.07 -6.37
N LEU A 15 -4.61 -0.76 -5.94
CA LEU A 15 -3.83 -1.58 -6.88
C LEU A 15 -4.69 -2.66 -7.54
N LYS A 16 -5.69 -3.19 -6.84
CA LYS A 16 -6.64 -4.18 -7.38
C LYS A 16 -7.57 -3.55 -8.42
N GLU A 17 -8.04 -2.33 -8.18
CA GLU A 17 -8.89 -1.58 -9.11
C GLU A 17 -8.10 -1.08 -10.34
N ALA A 18 -6.84 -0.70 -10.14
CA ALA A 18 -5.98 -0.21 -11.19
C ALA A 18 -5.36 -1.30 -12.07
N GLU A 19 -5.30 -2.55 -11.57
CA GLU A 19 -4.67 -3.72 -12.21
C GLU A 19 -3.25 -3.44 -12.75
N SER A 20 -2.56 -2.44 -12.18
CA SER A 20 -1.27 -1.96 -12.65
C SER A 20 -0.37 -1.56 -11.49
N PRO A 21 0.95 -1.73 -11.60
CA PRO A 21 1.88 -1.30 -10.57
C PRO A 21 1.87 0.22 -10.41
N MET A 22 1.77 0.68 -9.17
CA MET A 22 1.75 2.11 -8.83
C MET A 22 2.82 2.46 -7.81
N THR A 23 3.33 3.68 -7.90
CA THR A 23 4.20 4.28 -6.89
C THR A 23 3.41 4.68 -5.65
N ALA A 24 4.08 4.80 -4.50
CA ALA A 24 3.47 5.34 -3.29
C ALA A 24 2.91 6.77 -3.48
N ALA A 25 3.44 7.54 -4.43
CA ALA A 25 2.93 8.87 -4.74
C ALA A 25 1.56 8.80 -5.44
N GLU A 26 1.42 7.96 -6.47
CA GLU A 26 0.15 7.73 -7.18
C GLU A 26 -0.92 7.18 -6.23
N ILE A 27 -0.57 6.19 -5.41
CA ILE A 27 -1.48 5.64 -4.39
C ILE A 27 -1.91 6.75 -3.43
N THR A 28 -0.99 7.62 -2.99
CA THR A 28 -1.34 8.75 -2.09
C THR A 28 -2.29 9.74 -2.76
N GLN A 29 -2.08 10.05 -4.04
CA GLN A 29 -2.96 10.94 -4.80
C GLN A 29 -4.37 10.36 -4.92
N ILE A 30 -4.51 9.06 -5.20
CA ILE A 30 -5.81 8.40 -5.29
C ILE A 30 -6.51 8.38 -3.92
N ILE A 31 -5.77 8.10 -2.84
CA ILE A 31 -6.29 8.15 -1.46
C ILE A 31 -6.84 9.53 -1.14
N GLN A 32 -6.12 10.60 -1.52
CA GLN A 32 -6.55 11.98 -1.30
C GLN A 32 -7.74 12.35 -2.18
N ALA A 33 -7.70 12.00 -3.47
CA ALA A 33 -8.77 12.29 -4.43
C ALA A 33 -10.09 11.60 -4.06
N LYS A 34 -10.02 10.35 -3.58
CA LYS A 34 -11.17 9.57 -3.11
C LYS A 34 -11.51 9.86 -1.63
N ASN A 35 -10.78 10.75 -0.96
CA ASN A 35 -10.88 11.07 0.48
C ASN A 35 -10.94 9.81 1.38
N LEU A 36 -10.22 8.74 0.99
CA LEU A 36 -10.27 7.44 1.66
C LEU A 36 -9.52 7.43 2.99
N TYR A 37 -8.66 8.42 3.21
CA TYR A 37 -7.91 8.59 4.45
C TYR A 37 -7.54 10.05 4.67
N THR A 38 -8.08 10.63 5.74
CA THR A 38 -7.73 11.97 6.19
C THR A 38 -6.64 11.85 7.26
N SER A 39 -5.42 12.27 6.94
CA SER A 39 -4.30 12.28 7.88
C SER A 39 -3.95 13.72 8.23
N ASN A 40 -3.85 14.03 9.52
CA ASN A 40 -3.24 15.28 9.99
C ASN A 40 -1.71 15.25 9.95
N ALA A 41 -1.12 14.23 9.33
CA ALA A 41 0.33 14.10 9.27
C ALA A 41 0.93 15.02 8.22
N LYS A 42 2.09 15.59 8.56
CA LYS A 42 2.87 16.48 7.68
C LYS A 42 3.27 15.84 6.34
N SER A 43 3.35 14.51 6.27
CA SER A 43 3.80 13.79 5.07
C SER A 43 2.94 12.54 4.77
N PRO A 44 1.74 12.70 4.17
CA PRO A 44 0.85 11.58 3.84
C PRO A 44 1.55 10.52 2.97
N ARG A 45 2.33 10.96 1.98
CA ARG A 45 3.14 10.07 1.12
C ARG A 45 4.09 9.18 1.91
N GLN A 46 4.75 9.73 2.93
CA GLN A 46 5.72 8.98 3.74
C GLN A 46 4.99 7.92 4.57
N ILE A 47 3.81 8.24 5.10
CA ILE A 47 2.98 7.27 5.81
C ILE A 47 2.51 6.16 4.88
N VAL A 48 1.98 6.49 3.70
CA VAL A 48 1.54 5.51 2.70
C VAL A 48 2.68 4.59 2.31
N ARG A 49 3.84 5.17 2.00
CA ARG A 49 5.05 4.39 1.70
C ARG A 49 5.43 3.46 2.86
N SER A 50 5.54 3.98 4.08
CA SER A 50 5.93 3.17 5.25
C SER A 50 4.88 2.11 5.60
N ALA A 51 3.59 2.35 5.32
CA ALA A 51 2.55 1.35 5.46
C ALA A 51 2.73 0.25 4.42
N ILE A 52 2.86 0.58 3.14
CA ILE A 52 3.04 -0.42 2.07
C ILE A 52 4.35 -1.21 2.26
N GLU A 53 5.47 -0.53 2.54
CA GLU A 53 6.77 -1.17 2.71
C GLU A 53 6.81 -2.14 3.91
N ARG A 54 5.99 -1.93 4.95
CA ARG A 54 5.84 -2.91 6.05
C ARG A 54 5.20 -4.22 5.61
N TRP A 55 4.34 -4.16 4.60
CA TRP A 55 3.62 -5.31 4.02
C TRP A 55 4.27 -5.80 2.71
N CYS A 56 5.42 -5.21 2.34
CA CYS A 56 6.21 -5.64 1.21
C CYS A 56 7.13 -6.78 1.62
N ASP A 57 7.33 -7.74 0.71
CA ASP A 57 8.37 -8.75 0.92
C ASP A 57 9.75 -8.07 0.90
N SER A 58 10.47 -8.13 2.01
CA SER A 58 11.85 -7.67 2.11
C SER A 58 12.70 -8.92 2.29
N GLU A 59 13.45 -9.29 1.26
CA GLU A 59 14.43 -10.39 1.36
C GLU A 59 15.30 -10.17 2.60
N GLY A 60 15.25 -11.11 3.55
CA GLY A 60 16.16 -11.16 4.69
C GLY A 60 15.79 -10.40 5.97
N LYS A 61 14.61 -9.78 6.10
CA LYS A 61 14.17 -9.19 7.39
C LYS A 61 12.96 -9.94 7.98
N LYS A 62 13.07 -10.33 9.26
CA LYS A 62 11.94 -10.87 10.07
C LYS A 62 10.74 -9.93 9.94
N ARG A 63 9.70 -10.36 9.22
CA ARG A 63 8.47 -9.56 9.05
C ARG A 63 7.73 -9.45 10.38
N THR A 64 7.15 -8.28 10.63
CA THR A 64 6.23 -8.07 11.76
C THR A 64 4.79 -8.47 11.40
N VAL A 65 4.48 -8.66 10.12
CA VAL A 65 3.16 -9.03 9.59
C VAL A 65 3.22 -10.35 8.82
N SER A 66 2.24 -11.22 9.01
CA SER A 66 2.30 -12.63 8.57
C SER A 66 2.26 -12.83 7.06
N SER A 67 1.78 -11.84 6.31
CA SER A 67 1.52 -11.98 4.87
C SER A 67 2.09 -10.77 4.13
N ALA A 68 2.97 -11.01 3.16
CA ALA A 68 3.43 -9.96 2.25
C ALA A 68 2.43 -9.84 1.11
N TRP A 69 1.69 -8.73 1.07
CA TRP A 69 0.63 -8.49 0.07
C TRP A 69 1.14 -7.67 -1.11
N PHE A 70 2.30 -7.02 -0.93
CA PHE A 70 2.91 -6.16 -1.94
C PHE A 70 4.27 -6.70 -2.37
N THR A 71 4.56 -6.53 -3.65
CA THR A 71 5.88 -6.72 -4.25
C THR A 71 6.39 -5.36 -4.68
N LYS A 72 7.60 -4.98 -4.23
CA LYS A 72 8.26 -3.75 -4.67
C LYS A 72 9.09 -4.04 -5.91
N LEU A 73 8.79 -3.32 -6.98
CA LEU A 73 9.51 -3.39 -8.24
C LEU A 73 10.77 -2.51 -8.21
N PRO A 74 11.77 -2.77 -9.09
CA PRO A 74 13.02 -2.02 -9.14
C PRO A 74 12.85 -0.51 -9.40
N ASP A 75 11.77 -0.12 -10.07
CA ASP A 75 11.39 1.25 -10.42
C ASP A 75 10.68 2.01 -9.28
N LYS A 76 10.63 1.44 -8.07
CA LYS A 76 9.92 1.97 -6.89
C LYS A 76 8.39 1.94 -7.04
N ARG A 77 7.85 1.16 -7.97
CA ARG A 77 6.43 0.81 -8.00
C ARG A 77 6.13 -0.38 -7.09
N TYR A 78 4.87 -0.49 -6.72
CA TYR A 78 4.34 -1.57 -5.90
C TYR A 78 3.25 -2.27 -6.71
N GLU A 79 3.31 -3.59 -6.69
CA GLU A 79 2.31 -4.46 -7.30
C GLU A 79 1.72 -5.36 -6.21
N LEU A 80 0.48 -5.81 -6.41
CA LEU A 80 -0.12 -6.82 -5.55
C LEU A 80 0.51 -8.18 -5.84
N LYS A 81 0.98 -8.84 -4.78
CA LYS A 81 1.35 -10.25 -4.86
C LYS A 81 0.04 -11.02 -5.03
N GLN A 82 -0.30 -11.40 -6.26
CA GLN A 82 -1.53 -12.13 -6.52
C GLN A 82 -1.55 -13.38 -5.64
N GLU A 83 -2.54 -13.46 -4.76
CA GLU A 83 -2.82 -14.65 -4.00
C GLU A 83 -3.27 -15.69 -5.02
N VAL A 84 -2.41 -16.67 -5.28
CA VAL A 84 -2.75 -17.84 -6.08
C VAL A 84 -3.97 -18.46 -5.43
N SER A 85 -5.10 -18.52 -6.17
CA SER A 85 -6.37 -19.13 -5.76
C SER A 85 -6.21 -20.58 -5.33
#